data_AF-A0A2V7RVU4-F1
#
_entry.id   AF-A0A2V7RVU4-F1
#
_cell.length_a   1.000
_cell.length_b   1.000
_cell.length_c   1.000
_cell.angle_alpha   90.00
_cell.angle_beta   90.00
_cell.angle_gamma   90.00
#
_symmetry.space_group_name_H-M   'P 1'
#
loop_
_entity.id
_entity.type
_entity.pdbx_description
1 polymer ?
#
loop_
_entity_poly.entity_id
_entity_poly.type
_entity_poly.pdbx_seq_one_letter_code
_entity_poly.pdbx_strand_id
1 'polypeptide(L)' 'MRSRFAAVITTLVIAAPSAQSQANWPTRQWPTATPQSVGVNAAVLDSINAEIAGGKYGYIDRMIVIRHGRLVYDRSYKQ' A
#
# COMPACT_ATOMS: atom_id res chain seq x y z
N MET A 1 42.07 -40.19 -33.97
CA MET A 1 40.61 -40.05 -33.78
C MET A 1 40.25 -40.43 -32.36
N ARG A 2 40.19 -39.48 -31.41
CA ARG A 2 39.63 -39.68 -30.06
C ARG A 2 38.96 -38.38 -29.62
N SER A 3 37.64 -38.47 -29.50
CA SER A 3 36.68 -37.36 -29.37
C SER A 3 36.82 -36.58 -28.07
N ARG A 4 36.57 -35.27 -28.16
CA ARG A 4 36.43 -34.34 -27.04
C ARG A 4 35.13 -34.65 -26.29
N PHE A 5 35.22 -34.91 -24.99
CA PHE A 5 34.05 -34.99 -24.12
C PHE A 5 33.50 -33.57 -23.90
N ALA A 6 32.32 -33.27 -24.45
CA ALA A 6 31.60 -32.04 -24.15
C ALA A 6 30.77 -32.25 -22.88
N ALA A 7 31.07 -31.46 -21.85
CA ALA A 7 30.28 -31.41 -20.62
C ALA A 7 28.98 -30.62 -20.88
N VAL A 8 27.83 -31.26 -20.66
CA VAL A 8 26.51 -30.62 -20.71
C VAL A 8 26.17 -30.14 -19.31
N ILE A 9 26.25 -28.83 -19.08
CA ILE A 9 25.79 -28.20 -17.84
C ILE A 9 24.29 -27.94 -17.99
N THR A 10 23.46 -28.74 -17.32
CA THR A 10 22.01 -28.54 -17.24
C THR A 10 21.70 -27.47 -16.20
N THR A 11 21.35 -26.27 -16.65
CA THR A 11 20.91 -25.18 -15.78
C THR A 11 19.50 -25.46 -15.25
N LEU A 12 19.37 -25.72 -13.95
CA LEU A 12 18.08 -25.86 -13.27
C LEU A 12 17.44 -24.47 -13.09
N VAL A 13 16.39 -24.17 -13.86
CA VAL A 13 15.61 -22.94 -13.69
C VAL A 13 14.69 -23.11 -12.48
N ILE A 14 15.00 -22.43 -11.38
CA ILE A 14 14.11 -22.36 -10.20
C ILE A 14 12.99 -21.37 -10.54
N ALA A 15 11.79 -21.88 -10.82
CA ALA A 15 10.60 -21.05 -10.96
C ALA A 15 10.24 -20.47 -9.59
N ALA A 16 10.44 -19.16 -9.41
CA ALA A 16 9.94 -18.47 -8.22
C ALA A 16 8.40 -18.48 -8.24
N PRO A 17 7.73 -18.81 -7.13
CA PRO A 17 6.29 -18.63 -7.05
C PRO A 17 5.97 -17.15 -7.27
N SER A 18 5.19 -16.86 -8.30
CA SER A 18 4.57 -15.55 -8.44
C SER A 18 3.70 -15.35 -7.21
N ALA A 19 4.02 -14.32 -6.41
CA ALA A 19 3.12 -13.86 -5.36
C ALA A 19 1.82 -13.44 -6.06
N GLN A 20 0.85 -14.34 -6.13
CA GLN A 20 -0.51 -13.99 -6.47
C GLN A 20 -0.99 -13.09 -5.34
N SER A 21 -0.85 -11.78 -5.54
CA SER A 21 -1.48 -10.80 -4.67
C SER A 21 -2.95 -11.17 -4.60
N GLN A 22 -3.40 -11.62 -3.43
CA GLN A 22 -4.82 -11.71 -3.10
C GLN A 22 -5.48 -10.43 -3.60
N ALA A 23 -6.63 -10.54 -4.27
CA ALA A 23 -7.36 -9.37 -4.71
C ALA A 23 -7.56 -8.42 -3.51
N ASN A 24 -6.86 -7.28 -3.50
CA ASN A 24 -6.98 -6.29 -2.45
C ASN A 24 -8.26 -5.49 -2.70
N TRP A 25 -9.34 -6.01 -2.12
CA TRP A 25 -10.54 -5.35 -1.62
C TRP A 25 -10.39 -3.81 -1.44
N PRO A 26 -11.43 -2.99 -1.75
CA PRO A 26 -12.79 -3.31 -1.37
C PRO A 26 -13.70 -3.80 -2.45
N THR A 27 -14.43 -4.84 -2.07
CA THR A 27 -15.73 -5.19 -2.62
C THR A 27 -16.87 -4.89 -1.61
N ARG A 28 -16.57 -4.38 -0.40
CA ARG A 28 -17.51 -3.72 0.57
C ARG A 28 -16.87 -2.60 1.43
N GLN A 29 -15.64 -2.75 1.95
CA GLN A 29 -14.99 -1.74 2.82
C GLN A 29 -13.47 -1.90 2.88
N TRP A 30 -12.67 -0.84 2.81
CA TRP A 30 -11.20 -0.97 2.83
C TRP A 30 -10.69 -1.64 4.12
N PRO A 31 -9.72 -2.57 4.07
CA PRO A 31 -9.02 -3.04 5.26
C PRO A 31 -8.32 -1.87 5.98
N THR A 32 -8.29 -1.82 7.30
CA THR A 32 -7.67 -0.69 8.03
C THR A 32 -6.22 -0.98 8.41
N ALA A 33 -5.43 0.08 8.60
CA ALA A 33 -4.11 0.05 9.19
C ALA A 33 -3.83 1.33 9.99
N THR A 34 -2.92 1.24 10.97
CA THR A 34 -2.42 2.45 11.64
C THR A 34 -1.44 3.18 10.72
N PRO A 35 -1.36 4.52 10.78
CA PRO A 35 -0.39 5.28 9.99
C PRO A 35 1.03 4.72 10.07
N GLN A 36 1.51 4.44 11.28
CA GLN A 36 2.86 3.95 11.55
C GLN A 36 3.13 2.59 10.92
N SER A 37 2.16 1.66 10.99
CA SER A 37 2.30 0.31 10.40
C SER A 37 2.45 0.32 8.88
N VAL A 38 2.06 1.42 8.24
CA VAL A 38 2.24 1.65 6.80
C VAL A 38 3.14 2.85 6.55
N GLY A 39 4.08 3.18 7.45
CA GLY A 39 5.11 4.20 7.20
C GLY A 39 4.58 5.63 6.99
N VAL A 40 3.38 5.94 7.49
CA VAL A 40 2.80 7.29 7.48
C VAL A 40 3.03 7.95 8.84
N ASN A 41 3.54 9.18 8.81
CA ASN A 41 3.69 10.00 10.01
C ASN A 41 2.32 10.56 10.45
N ALA A 42 1.82 10.11 11.60
CA ALA A 42 0.53 10.52 12.15
C ALA A 42 0.44 12.05 12.39
N ALA A 43 1.54 12.69 12.83
CA ALA A 43 1.54 14.12 13.13
C ALA A 43 1.24 14.99 11.90
N VAL A 44 1.60 14.53 10.70
CA VAL A 44 1.27 15.23 9.45
C VAL A 44 -0.23 15.13 9.16
N LEU A 45 -0.84 13.96 9.39
CA LEU A 45 -2.29 13.78 9.22
C LEU A 45 -3.07 14.66 10.21
N ASP A 46 -2.58 14.76 11.45
CA ASP A 46 -3.18 15.61 12.49
C ASP A 46 -3.08 17.10 12.13
N SER A 47 -1.94 17.54 11.58
CA SER A 47 -1.76 18.91 11.10
C SER A 47 -2.77 19.25 10.00
N ILE A 48 -2.89 18.39 8.98
CA ILE A 48 -3.84 18.61 7.87
C ILE A 48 -5.29 18.61 8.39
N ASN A 49 -5.60 17.69 9.31
CA ASN A 49 -6.91 17.64 9.94
C ASN A 49 -7.24 18.93 10.70
N ALA A 50 -6.29 19.49 11.45
CA ALA A 50 -6.47 20.76 12.15
C ALA A 50 -6.70 21.92 11.17
N GLU A 51 -5.99 21.95 10.06
CA GLU A 51 -6.19 22.95 9.01
C GLU A 51 -7.56 22.85 8.34
N ILE A 52 -8.03 21.63 8.05
CA ILE A 52 -9.37 21.40 7.49
C ILE A 52 -10.45 21.78 8.50
N ALA A 53 -10.32 21.33 9.75
CA ALA A 53 -11.26 21.66 10.82
C ALA A 53 -11.29 23.18 11.11
N GLY A 54 -10.16 23.86 10.92
CA GLY A 54 -10.05 25.32 11.03
C GLY A 54 -10.55 26.10 9.81
N GLY A 55 -11.09 25.43 8.78
CA GLY A 55 -11.64 26.08 7.60
C GLY A 55 -10.60 26.66 6.64
N LYS A 56 -9.30 26.35 6.83
CA LYS A 56 -8.20 26.85 5.97
C LYS A 56 -8.43 26.51 4.49
N TYR A 57 -9.08 25.38 4.24
CA TYR A 57 -9.36 24.86 2.91
C TYR A 57 -10.81 25.05 2.45
N GLY A 58 -11.61 25.84 3.18
CA GLY A 58 -13.04 26.02 2.90
C GLY A 58 -13.86 24.78 3.25
N TYR A 59 -14.91 24.53 2.47
CA TYR A 59 -15.87 23.45 2.72
C TYR A 59 -15.31 22.09 2.29
N ILE A 60 -14.79 21.34 3.26
CA ILE A 60 -14.37 19.95 3.11
C ILE A 60 -15.27 19.08 3.97
N ASP A 61 -15.90 18.06 3.37
CA ASP A 61 -16.78 17.16 4.10
C ASP A 61 -16.07 15.93 4.66
N ARG A 62 -14.99 15.47 4.01
CA ARG A 62 -14.26 14.27 4.42
C ARG A 62 -12.81 14.23 3.92
N MET A 63 -11.89 13.71 4.74
CA MET A 63 -10.51 13.36 4.37
C MET A 63 -10.28 11.86 4.54
N ILE A 64 -9.92 11.18 3.46
CA ILE A 64 -9.59 9.75 3.42
C ILE A 64 -8.15 9.56 2.95
N VAL A 65 -7.37 8.73 3.63
CA VAL A 65 -6.02 8.31 3.21
C VAL A 65 -5.93 6.80 3.17
N ILE A 66 -5.47 6.25 2.05
CA ILE A 66 -5.26 4.81 1.83
C ILE A 66 -3.80 4.58 1.42
N ARG A 67 -3.10 3.62 2.04
CA ARG A 67 -1.73 3.21 1.69
C ARG A 67 -1.59 1.70 1.75
N HIS A 68 -0.92 1.12 0.74
CA HIS A 68 -0.80 -0.34 0.59
C HIS A 68 -2.15 -1.08 0.57
N GLY A 69 -3.18 -0.47 -0.03
CA GLY A 69 -4.53 -1.03 -0.08
C GLY A 69 -5.25 -1.04 1.27
N ARG A 70 -4.80 -0.24 2.25
CA ARG A 70 -5.39 -0.15 3.58
C ARG A 70 -5.83 1.26 3.91
N LEU A 71 -7.02 1.44 4.45
CA LEU A 71 -7.52 2.69 5.02
C LEU A 71 -6.67 3.05 6.23
N VAL A 72 -6.01 4.19 6.15
CA VAL A 72 -5.07 4.70 7.16
C VAL A 72 -5.70 5.82 7.97
N TYR A 73 -6.56 6.60 7.34
CA TYR A 73 -7.20 7.77 7.93
C TYR A 73 -8.56 8.00 7.29
N ASP A 74 -9.56 8.28 8.12
CA ASP A 74 -10.89 8.72 7.71
C ASP A 74 -11.42 9.71 8.74
N ARG A 75 -11.71 10.94 8.30
CA ARG A 75 -12.38 11.97 9.09
C ARG A 75 -13.44 12.65 8.26
N SER A 76 -14.64 12.73 8.81
CA SER A 76 -15.68 13.63 8.34
C SER A 76 -15.64 14.94 9.12
N TYR A 77 -15.96 16.02 8.45
CA TYR A 77 -16.05 17.35 9.03
C TYR A 77 -17.48 17.85 8.90
N LYS A 78 -17.96 18.55 9.91
CA LYS A 78 -19.23 19.29 9.87
C LYS A 78 -18.85 20.75 9.97
N GLN A 79 -19.09 21.49 8.90
CA GLN A 79 -18.92 22.94 8.84
C GLN A 79 -20.16 23.61 9.42
#